data_AF-A0A521WAL5-F1
#
_entry.id   AF-A0A521WAL5-F1
#
_cell.length_a   1.000
_cell.length_b   1.000
_cell.length_c   1.000
_cell.angle_alpha   90.00
_cell.angle_beta   90.00
_cell.angle_gamma   90.00
#
_symmetry.space_group_name_H-M   'P 1'
#
loop_
_entity.id
_entity.type
_entity.pdbx_description
1 polymer ?
#
loop_
_entity_poly.entity_id
_entity_poly.type
_entity_poly.pdbx_seq_one_letter_code
_entity_poly.pdbx_strand_id
1 'polypeptide(L)'
;MKTTPTCSDVFKHICENLDKELHSPQCRAMKRHMEGCSNCMTYLDSLKKTIGFYREYPIPRLTRASRKRLDTMLMMRINPRRAAKA
;
A
#
# COMPACT_ATOMS: atom_id res chain seq x y z
N MET A 1 -30.73 -13.09 -2.59
CA MET A 1 -30.27 -12.72 -1.23
C MET A 1 -28.88 -12.12 -1.36
N LYS A 2 -28.65 -10.88 -0.91
CA LYS A 2 -27.31 -10.27 -0.91
C LYS A 2 -26.68 -10.53 0.46
N THR A 3 -25.71 -11.44 0.52
CA THR A 3 -24.90 -11.71 1.71
C THR A 3 -23.99 -10.52 1.97
N THR A 4 -23.92 -10.07 3.21
CA THR A 4 -23.00 -9.00 3.64
C THR A 4 -21.56 -9.52 3.57
N PRO A 5 -20.64 -8.82 2.87
CA PRO A 5 -19.26 -9.26 2.73
C PRO A 5 -18.52 -9.25 4.07
N THR A 6 -17.65 -10.23 4.29
CA THR A 6 -16.82 -10.29 5.50
C THR A 6 -15.66 -9.30 5.40
N CYS A 7 -15.02 -8.97 6.53
CA CYS A 7 -13.81 -8.14 6.52
C CYS A 7 -12.69 -8.75 5.66
N SER A 8 -12.61 -10.08 5.58
CA SER A 8 -11.63 -10.78 4.73
C SER A 8 -11.94 -10.56 3.24
N ASP A 9 -13.22 -10.60 2.86
CA ASP A 9 -13.64 -10.36 1.48
C ASP A 9 -13.33 -8.92 1.05
N VAL A 10 -13.60 -7.96 1.94
CA VAL A 10 -13.27 -6.55 1.73
C VAL A 10 -11.76 -6.35 1.61
N PHE A 11 -10.96 -6.94 2.51
CA PHE A 11 -9.50 -6.81 2.48
C PHE A 11 -8.90 -7.42 1.21
N LYS A 12 -9.36 -8.62 0.82
CA LYS A 12 -8.95 -9.28 -0.42
C LYS A 12 -9.25 -8.41 -1.63
N HIS A 13 -10.47 -7.88 -1.74
CA HIS A 13 -10.84 -6.98 -2.82
C HIS A 13 -9.97 -5.72 -2.85
N ILE A 14 -9.71 -5.11 -1.70
CA ILE A 14 -8.83 -3.94 -1.59
C ILE A 14 -7.41 -4.29 -2.07
N CYS A 15 -6.83 -5.40 -1.63
CA CYS A 15 -5.50 -5.84 -2.07
C CYS A 15 -5.45 -6.12 -3.57
N GLU A 16 -6.46 -6.81 -4.11
CA GLU A 16 -6.56 -7.14 -5.54
C GLU A 16 -6.76 -5.92 -6.43
N ASN A 17 -7.34 -4.83 -5.90
CA ASN A 17 -7.66 -3.63 -6.70
C ASN A 17 -6.74 -2.42 -6.40
N LEU A 18 -6.01 -2.43 -5.28
CA LEU A 18 -4.97 -1.43 -4.99
C LEU A 18 -3.79 -1.60 -5.96
N ASP A 19 -3.44 -2.84 -6.28
CA ASP A 19 -2.46 -3.15 -7.32
C ASP A 19 -3.15 -3.08 -8.69
N LYS A 20 -3.28 -1.86 -9.21
CA LYS A 20 -3.87 -1.57 -10.52
C LYS A 20 -3.35 -2.52 -11.61
N GLU A 21 -4.24 -3.06 -12.43
CA GLU A 21 -3.87 -3.84 -13.61
C GLU A 21 -2.95 -3.04 -14.54
N LEU A 22 -1.69 -3.47 -14.66
CA LEU A 22 -0.66 -2.87 -15.53
C LEU A 22 -0.98 -2.97 -17.02
N HIS A 23 -2.05 -3.70 -17.36
CA HIS A 23 -2.57 -3.89 -18.71
C HIS A 23 -3.99 -3.33 -18.89
N SER A 24 -4.52 -2.56 -17.94
CA SER A 24 -5.78 -1.85 -18.14
C SER A 24 -5.68 -0.87 -19.32
N PRO A 25 -6.78 -0.59 -20.04
CA PRO A 25 -6.82 0.44 -21.09
C PRO A 25 -6.26 1.79 -20.64
N GLN A 26 -6.53 2.16 -19.38
CA GLN A 26 -6.08 3.39 -18.74
C GLN A 26 -4.56 3.39 -18.55
N CYS A 27 -3.97 2.26 -18.11
CA CYS A 27 -2.52 2.14 -17.99
C CYS A 27 -1.83 2.28 -19.35
N ARG A 28 -2.37 1.65 -20.41
CA ARG A 28 -1.83 1.80 -21.78
C ARG A 28 -1.94 3.23 -22.29
N ALA A 29 -3.06 3.92 -22.05
CA ALA A 29 -3.25 5.31 -22.44
C ALA A 29 -2.24 6.23 -21.73
N MET A 30 -2.01 6.01 -20.43
CA MET A 30 -1.02 6.75 -19.67
C MET A 30 0.41 6.52 -20.22
N LYS A 31 0.79 5.27 -20.50
CA LYS A 31 2.12 4.95 -21.08
C LYS A 31 2.35 5.70 -22.40
N ARG A 32 1.38 5.66 -23.31
CA ARG A 32 1.46 6.41 -24.58
C ARG A 32 1.60 7.92 -24.37
N HIS A 33 0.89 8.49 -23.40
CA HIS A 33 1.04 9.91 -23.08
C HIS A 33 2.46 10.24 -22.61
N MET A 34 3.03 9.41 -21.75
CA MET A 34 4.38 9.62 -21.22
C MET A 34 5.45 9.52 -22.32
N GLU A 35 5.30 8.60 -23.28
CA GLU A 35 6.19 8.50 -24.44
C GLU A 35 6.25 9.79 -25.28
N GLY A 36 5.17 10.57 -25.32
CA GLY A 36 5.07 11.81 -26.08
C GLY A 36 5.16 13.11 -25.28
N CYS A 37 5.30 13.06 -23.94
CA CYS A 37 5.21 14.24 -23.08
C CYS A 37 6.43 14.36 -22.15
N SER A 38 7.33 15.30 -22.47
CA SER A 38 8.56 15.56 -21.70
C SER A 38 8.29 15.96 -20.24
N ASN A 39 7.22 16.73 -19.98
CA ASN A 39 6.84 17.15 -18.63
C ASN A 39 6.48 15.94 -17.76
N CYS A 40 5.68 15.01 -18.29
CA CYS A 40 5.28 13.81 -17.56
C CYS A 40 6.44 12.85 -17.35
N MET A 41 7.36 12.73 -18.31
CA MET A 41 8.60 11.95 -18.14
C MET A 41 9.50 12.54 -17.07
N THR A 42 9.68 13.86 -17.07
CA THR A 42 10.48 14.56 -16.04
C THR A 42 9.90 14.38 -14.64
N TYR A 43 8.57 14.45 -14.53
CA TYR A 43 7.87 14.18 -13.28
C TYR A 43 8.03 12.73 -12.82
N LEU A 44 7.89 11.75 -13.72
CA LEU A 44 8.12 10.34 -13.43
C LEU A 44 9.53 10.08 -12.91
N ASP A 45 10.53 10.69 -13.54
CA ASP A 45 11.92 10.54 -13.12
C ASP A 45 12.16 11.16 -11.73
N SER A 46 11.53 12.29 -11.44
CA SER A 46 11.56 12.89 -10.11
C SER A 46 10.94 11.95 -9.06
N LEU A 47 9.80 11.33 -9.37
CA LEU A 47 9.18 10.34 -8.50
C LEU A 47 10.06 9.10 -8.27
N LYS A 48 10.68 8.56 -9.33
CA LYS A 48 11.60 7.40 -9.22
C LYS A 48 12.77 7.72 -8.30
N LYS A 49 13.36 8.91 -8.42
CA LYS A 49 14.44 9.37 -7.54
C LYS A 49 13.99 9.46 -6.09
N THR A 50 12.82 10.06 -5.84
CA THR A 50 12.22 10.13 -4.49
C THR A 50 12.05 8.74 -3.88
N ILE A 51 11.50 7.77 -4.63
CA ILE A 51 11.39 6.38 -4.17
C ILE A 51 12.76 5.77 -3.87
N GLY A 52 13.76 6.02 -4.71
CA GLY A 52 15.15 5.60 -4.48
C GLY A 52 15.67 6.12 -3.14
N PHE A 53 15.52 7.43 -2.89
CA PHE A 53 15.91 8.05 -1.63
C PHE A 53 15.23 7.40 -0.42
N TYR A 54 13.92 7.12 -0.49
CA TYR A 54 13.22 6.45 0.60
C TYR A 54 13.68 5.01 0.86
N ARG A 55 14.12 4.29 -0.18
CA ARG A 55 14.64 2.91 -0.04
C ARG A 55 16.02 2.88 0.59
N GLU A 56 16.85 3.86 0.26
CA GLU A 56 18.21 4.01 0.80
C GLU A 56 18.23 4.73 2.15
N TYR A 57 17.18 5.47 2.47
CA TYR A 57 17.07 6.17 3.74
C TYR A 57 17.25 5.19 4.90
N PRO A 58 18.23 5.42 5.80
CA PRO A 58 18.50 4.50 6.89
C PRO A 58 17.35 4.58 7.89
N ILE A 59 16.39 3.66 7.76
CA ILE A 59 15.31 3.50 8.72
C ILE A 59 15.85 2.67 9.89
N PRO A 60 15.89 3.22 11.12
CA PRO A 60 16.31 2.46 12.29
C PRO A 60 15.43 1.21 12.41
N ARG A 61 16.06 0.03 12.42
CA ARG A 61 15.31 -1.21 12.65
C ARG A 61 14.76 -1.18 14.06
N LEU A 62 13.43 -1.24 14.16
CA LEU A 62 12.78 -1.41 15.46
C LEU A 62 13.29 -2.70 16.11
N THR A 63 13.63 -2.61 17.39
CA THR A 63 13.93 -3.82 18.17
C THR A 63 12.71 -4.73 18.19
N ARG A 64 12.93 -6.03 18.40
CA ARG A 64 11.83 -7.01 18.50
C ARG A 64 10.84 -6.64 19.61
N ALA A 65 11.33 -6.06 20.71
CA ALA A 65 10.50 -5.58 21.82
C ALA A 65 9.63 -4.37 21.40
N SER A 66 10.21 -3.37 20.73
CA SER A 66 9.47 -2.21 20.23
C SER A 66 8.41 -2.61 19.21
N ARG A 67 8.73 -3.55 18.30
CA ARG A 67 7.78 -4.09 17.34
C ARG A 67 6.63 -4.83 18.03
N LYS A 68 6.93 -5.72 18.98
CA LYS A 68 5.91 -6.45 19.75
C LYS A 68 4.97 -5.49 20.48
N ARG A 69 5.51 -4.45 21.12
CA ARG A 69 4.69 -3.42 21.79
C ARG A 69 3.78 -2.68 20.82
N LEU A 70 4.30 -2.27 19.66
CA LEU A 70 3.52 -1.58 18.63
C LEU A 70 2.38 -2.47 18.11
N ASP A 71 2.67 -3.73 17.77
CA ASP A 71 1.67 -4.68 17.29
C ASP A 71 0.56 -4.90 18.33
N THR A 72 0.93 -5.07 19.61
CA THR A 72 -0.04 -5.17 20.70
C THR A 72 -0.95 -3.94 20.78
N MET A 73 -0.39 -2.73 20.72
CA MET A 73 -1.18 -1.49 20.78
C MET A 73 -2.11 -1.33 19.57
N LEU A 74 -1.63 -1.65 18.36
CA LEU A 74 -2.44 -1.61 17.14
C LEU A 74 -3.58 -2.63 17.19
N MET A 75 -3.32 -3.85 17.65
CA MET A 75 -4.36 -4.86 17.82
C MET A 75 -5.42 -4.44 18.83
N MET A 76 -5.03 -3.85 19.96
CA MET A 76 -5.97 -3.33 20.96
C MET A 76 -6.86 -2.21 20.41
N ARG A 77 -6.33 -1.33 19.55
CA ARG A 77 -7.10 -0.21 18.96
C ARG A 77 -7.95 -0.61 17.75
N ILE A 78 -7.44 -1.47 16.88
CA ILE A 78 -8.12 -1.89 15.64
C ILE A 78 -9.16 -2.98 15.95
N ASN A 79 -8.93 -3.82 16.96
CA ASN A 79 -9.84 -4.92 17.28
C ASN A 79 -9.98 -5.15 18.81
N PRO A 80 -10.70 -4.28 19.52
CA PRO A 80 -10.88 -4.38 20.97
C PRO A 80 -11.53 -5.69 21.43
N ARG A 81 -12.27 -6.39 20.54
CA ARG A 81 -12.93 -7.67 20.84
C ARG A 81 -11.98 -8.88 20.92
N ARG A 82 -10.77 -8.79 20.37
CA ARG A 82 -9.75 -9.86 20.45
C ARG A 82 -8.86 -9.76 21.70
N ALA A 83 -8.75 -8.58 22.30
CA ALA A 83 -7.96 -8.35 23.50
C ALA A 83 -8.59 -8.94 24.79
N ALA A 84 -9.90 -9.17 24.79
CA ALA A 84 -10.64 -9.66 25.97
C ALA A 84 -10.78 -11.20 26.05
N LYS A 85 -10.07 -11.96 25.21
CA LYS A 85 -10.13 -13.43 25.14
C LYS A 85 -8.77 -14.13 25.33
N ALA A 86 -7.75 -13.41 25.77
CA ALA A 86 -6.43 -13.94 26.11
C ALA A 86 -6.16 -13.78 27.59
#